data_AF-A0A3D1Z3P1-F1
#
_entry.id   AF-A0A3D1Z3P1-F1
#
_cell.length_a   1.000
_cell.length_b   1.000
_cell.length_c   1.000
_cell.angle_alpha   90.00
_cell.angle_beta   90.00
_cell.angle_gamma   90.00
#
_symmetry.space_group_name_H-M   'P 1'
#
loop_
_entity.id
_entity.type
_entity.pdbx_description
1 polymer ?
#
loop_
_entity_poly.entity_id
_entity_poly.type
_entity_poly.pdbx_seq_one_letter_code
_entity_poly.pdbx_strand_id
1 'polypeptide(L)'
;MFKYCLGILLSSLPFLSQACQITQSTIGNEYLVSEDCELPPYNSTNLDKVTPSTQYFVQYLFASSFQSYLNIKGEMQSKLDYPIAAQPYNYGYRMMIGPVSLENAQLALSELNRRGYRDALLKFYSKSKTSETISLSPSHESKSDENNDEESEQAETIVMPYMLPVFSIGGSTALLPIYDDTYQGKTTRYNKTYIGSFTFTQAQAVCRESNSKIASARDYNYMLSNMEFMMKYAVKSQFWLDPNRTVTRIQNQIATRNHAPSDYFNVICVTH
;
A
#
# COMPACT_ATOMS: atom_id res chain seq x y z
N MET A 1 -40.27 24.16 32.80
CA MET A 1 -38.79 24.22 32.70
C MET A 1 -38.30 22.87 32.19
N PHE A 2 -37.79 22.79 30.96
CA PHE A 2 -36.58 22.06 30.56
C PHE A 2 -36.43 22.21 29.05
N LYS A 3 -35.49 23.08 28.66
CA LYS A 3 -35.02 23.30 27.30
C LYS A 3 -33.96 22.23 27.02
N TYR A 4 -34.11 21.43 25.97
CA TYR A 4 -33.02 20.59 25.47
C TYR A 4 -32.52 21.17 24.14
N CYS A 5 -31.32 21.74 24.20
CA CYS A 5 -30.52 22.11 23.04
C CYS A 5 -29.94 20.82 22.43
N LEU A 6 -30.37 20.50 21.21
CA LEU A 6 -29.72 19.49 20.39
C LEU A 6 -28.56 20.17 19.63
N GLY A 7 -27.36 20.14 20.23
CA GLY A 7 -26.13 20.55 19.55
C GLY A 7 -25.64 19.42 18.66
N ILE A 8 -25.78 19.55 17.35
CA ILE A 8 -25.17 18.63 16.38
C ILE A 8 -23.68 19.00 16.28
N LEU A 9 -22.83 18.16 16.89
CA LEU A 9 -21.38 18.20 16.71
C LEU A 9 -21.06 17.76 15.27
N LEU A 10 -20.67 18.69 14.41
CA LEU A 10 -19.97 18.36 13.15
C LEU A 10 -18.57 17.87 13.53
N SER A 11 -18.40 16.55 13.59
CA SER A 11 -17.09 15.91 13.67
C SER A 11 -16.39 16.04 12.31
N SER A 12 -15.42 16.95 12.22
CA SER A 12 -14.42 17.02 11.16
C SER A 12 -13.57 15.74 11.19
N LEU A 13 -13.85 14.80 10.28
CA LEU A 13 -12.99 13.64 10.05
C LEU A 13 -11.66 14.15 9.47
N PRO A 14 -10.50 13.86 10.10
CA PRO A 14 -9.21 14.17 9.51
C PRO A 14 -9.05 13.35 8.24
N PHE A 15 -8.78 14.02 7.11
CA PHE A 15 -8.35 13.36 5.89
C PHE A 15 -7.00 12.70 6.16
N LEU A 16 -7.01 11.38 6.34
CA LEU A 16 -5.81 10.57 6.50
C LEU A 16 -5.06 10.55 5.15
N SER A 17 -3.94 11.25 5.09
CA SER A 17 -2.99 11.22 3.97
C SER A 17 -2.49 9.77 3.80
N GLN A 18 -2.70 9.14 2.64
CA GLN A 18 -2.11 7.81 2.38
C GLN A 18 -0.58 7.97 2.26
N ALA A 19 0.17 6.97 2.71
CA ALA A 19 1.61 6.97 2.53
C ALA A 19 1.96 6.80 1.05
N CYS A 20 3.00 7.49 0.59
CA CYS A 20 3.47 7.38 -0.80
C CYS A 20 3.86 5.93 -1.17
N GLN A 21 3.32 5.43 -2.28
CA GLN A 21 3.63 4.11 -2.83
C GLN A 21 4.08 4.22 -4.30
N ILE A 22 5.20 3.59 -4.63
CA ILE A 22 5.71 3.45 -6.00
C ILE A 22 5.80 1.95 -6.28
N THR A 23 4.99 1.47 -7.22
CA THR A 23 4.77 0.03 -7.44
C THR A 23 4.96 -0.31 -8.90
N GLN A 24 5.73 -1.36 -9.18
CA GLN A 24 5.87 -1.85 -10.54
C GLN A 24 4.60 -2.59 -10.98
N SER A 25 4.10 -2.24 -12.16
CA SER A 25 3.03 -2.96 -12.86
C SER A 25 3.45 -4.40 -13.16
N THR A 26 2.49 -5.32 -13.14
CA THR A 26 2.71 -6.71 -13.59
C THR A 26 2.84 -6.82 -15.11
N ILE A 27 2.46 -5.78 -15.85
CA ILE A 27 2.48 -5.73 -17.31
C ILE A 27 3.49 -4.68 -17.75
N GLY A 28 4.63 -5.14 -18.28
CA GLY A 28 5.67 -4.30 -18.86
C GLY A 28 6.57 -3.58 -17.85
N ASN A 29 7.40 -2.68 -18.35
CA ASN A 29 8.30 -1.85 -17.55
C ASN A 29 7.57 -0.55 -17.12
N GLU A 30 6.47 -0.72 -16.38
CA GLU A 30 5.60 0.37 -15.94
C GLU A 30 5.52 0.44 -14.41
N TYR A 31 5.38 1.64 -13.87
CA TYR A 31 5.22 1.91 -12.45
C TYR A 31 4.00 2.78 -12.18
N LEU A 32 3.27 2.48 -11.12
CA LEU A 32 2.22 3.30 -10.56
C LEU A 32 2.76 4.02 -9.34
N VAL A 33 2.59 5.34 -9.33
CA VAL A 33 2.97 6.22 -8.23
C VAL A 33 1.67 6.72 -7.61
N SER A 34 1.48 6.57 -6.30
CA SER A 34 0.26 7.02 -5.63
C SER A 34 0.12 8.55 -5.69
N GLU A 35 -1.12 9.03 -5.60
CA GLU A 35 -1.42 10.47 -5.65
C GLU A 35 -0.68 11.24 -4.54
N ASP A 36 -0.60 10.64 -3.36
CA ASP A 36 0.04 11.21 -2.17
C ASP A 36 1.57 11.21 -2.18
N CYS A 37 2.19 10.72 -3.28
CA CYS A 37 3.63 10.84 -3.45
C CYS A 37 4.06 12.27 -3.76
N GLU A 38 4.69 12.91 -2.78
CA GLU A 38 5.43 14.14 -3.01
C GLU A 38 6.70 13.83 -3.82
N LEU A 39 6.68 14.29 -5.08
CA LEU A 39 7.81 14.24 -6.00
C LEU A 39 8.38 15.65 -6.20
N PRO A 40 9.21 16.16 -5.26
CA PRO A 40 9.81 17.48 -5.39
C PRO A 40 10.72 17.57 -6.64
N PRO A 41 10.82 18.76 -7.25
CA PRO A 41 11.79 19.01 -8.31
C PRO A 41 13.23 18.82 -7.82
N TYR A 42 14.07 18.21 -8.65
CA TYR A 42 15.51 18.13 -8.41
C TYR A 42 16.16 19.48 -8.74
N ASN A 43 16.39 20.31 -7.72
CA ASN A 43 16.99 21.63 -7.82
C ASN A 43 17.73 21.97 -6.52
N SER A 44 18.47 23.08 -6.51
CA SER A 44 19.29 23.53 -5.37
C SER A 44 18.52 23.63 -4.05
N THR A 45 17.21 23.91 -4.08
CA THR A 45 16.37 24.06 -2.89
C THR A 45 15.95 22.74 -2.24
N ASN A 46 16.16 21.60 -2.89
CA ASN A 46 15.72 20.29 -2.40
C ASN A 46 16.87 19.25 -2.31
N LEU A 47 18.12 19.66 -2.54
CA LEU A 47 19.27 18.74 -2.55
C LEU A 47 19.54 18.09 -1.18
N ASP A 48 19.17 18.77 -0.10
CA ASP A 48 19.27 18.29 1.29
C ASP A 48 18.42 17.04 1.56
N LYS A 49 17.39 16.80 0.75
CA LYS A 49 16.48 15.65 0.87
C LYS A 49 16.90 14.44 0.03
N VAL A 50 18.01 14.54 -0.71
CA VAL A 50 18.54 13.45 -1.54
C VAL A 50 19.34 12.50 -0.65
N THR A 51 19.03 11.21 -0.74
CA THR A 51 19.69 10.13 -0.01
C THR A 51 20.22 9.07 -0.99
N PRO A 52 21.07 8.13 -0.55
CA PRO A 52 21.53 7.06 -1.42
C PRO A 52 20.41 6.15 -1.98
N SER A 53 19.24 6.14 -1.33
CA SER A 53 18.06 5.38 -1.77
C SER A 53 17.09 6.20 -2.63
N THR A 54 17.47 7.41 -3.03
CA THR A 54 16.63 8.29 -3.84
C THR A 54 16.39 7.68 -5.22
N GLN A 55 15.12 7.66 -5.63
CA GLN A 55 14.69 7.31 -6.97
C GLN A 55 14.39 8.59 -7.76
N TYR A 56 14.71 8.59 -9.04
CA TYR A 56 14.52 9.75 -9.91
C TYR A 56 13.45 9.49 -10.96
N PHE A 57 12.71 10.56 -11.27
CA PHE A 57 11.62 10.57 -12.23
C PHE A 57 11.74 11.77 -13.16
N VAL A 58 11.43 11.61 -14.44
CA VAL A 58 11.33 12.74 -15.38
C VAL A 58 9.88 12.88 -15.80
N GLN A 59 9.18 13.88 -15.27
CA GLN A 59 7.82 14.20 -15.67
C GLN A 59 7.84 14.92 -17.01
N TYR A 60 7.10 14.43 -18.01
CA TYR A 60 7.14 15.00 -19.36
C TYR A 60 5.77 15.44 -19.88
N LEU A 61 4.66 14.88 -19.37
CA LEU A 61 3.31 15.24 -19.80
C LEU A 61 2.28 15.09 -18.67
N PHE A 62 1.13 15.73 -18.89
CA PHE A 62 -0.09 15.53 -18.11
C PHE A 62 -1.22 15.08 -19.03
N ALA A 63 -1.87 13.97 -18.70
CA ALA A 63 -3.05 13.48 -19.39
C ALA A 63 -4.30 13.79 -18.57
N SER A 64 -5.22 14.58 -19.13
CA SER A 64 -6.46 15.00 -18.45
C SER A 64 -7.55 13.91 -18.38
N SER A 65 -7.30 12.74 -19.00
CA SER A 65 -8.22 11.61 -18.98
C SER A 65 -7.47 10.29 -19.12
N PHE A 66 -8.11 9.21 -18.67
CA PHE A 66 -7.56 7.86 -18.79
C PHE A 66 -7.31 7.46 -20.26
N GLN A 67 -8.21 7.81 -21.18
CA GLN A 67 -8.04 7.51 -22.60
C GLN A 67 -6.83 8.23 -23.20
N SER A 68 -6.63 9.51 -22.85
CA SER A 68 -5.45 10.25 -23.29
C SER A 68 -4.17 9.64 -22.72
N TYR A 69 -4.19 9.21 -21.46
CA TYR A 69 -3.07 8.51 -20.83
C TYR A 69 -2.71 7.23 -21.61
N LEU A 70 -3.69 6.37 -21.92
CA LEU A 70 -3.44 5.12 -22.66
C LEU A 70 -2.82 5.37 -24.04
N ASN A 71 -3.32 6.38 -24.76
CA ASN A 71 -2.81 6.72 -26.09
C ASN A 71 -1.34 7.17 -26.04
N ILE A 72 -1.02 8.10 -25.14
CA ILE A 72 0.34 8.65 -25.05
C ILE A 72 1.29 7.59 -24.46
N LYS A 73 0.81 6.77 -23.52
CA LYS A 73 1.59 5.64 -22.97
C LYS A 73 2.08 4.71 -24.08
N GLY A 74 1.17 4.24 -24.94
CA GLY A 74 1.53 3.33 -26.03
C GLY A 74 2.58 3.91 -26.98
N GLU A 75 2.45 5.20 -27.30
CA GLU A 75 3.43 5.91 -28.14
C GLU A 75 4.81 5.96 -27.48
N MET A 76 4.88 6.32 -26.19
CA MET A 76 6.15 6.50 -25.48
C MET A 76 6.86 5.17 -25.18
N GLN A 77 6.13 4.11 -24.83
CA GLN A 77 6.71 2.78 -24.61
C GLN A 77 7.39 2.22 -25.85
N SER A 78 6.89 2.56 -27.04
CA SER A 78 7.52 2.12 -28.31
C SER A 78 8.80 2.89 -28.66
N LYS A 79 9.04 4.03 -28.01
CA LYS A 79 10.07 5.02 -28.40
C LYS A 79 11.22 5.12 -27.41
N LEU A 80 11.03 4.66 -26.18
CA LEU A 80 11.97 4.80 -25.08
C LEU A 80 12.17 3.46 -24.38
N ASP A 81 13.43 3.09 -24.17
CA ASP A 81 13.82 1.90 -23.41
C ASP A 81 14.02 2.22 -21.92
N TYR A 82 13.08 2.98 -21.36
CA TYR A 82 13.10 3.34 -19.94
C TYR A 82 11.81 2.90 -19.25
N PRO A 83 11.85 2.62 -17.93
CA PRO A 83 10.64 2.46 -17.15
C PRO A 83 9.76 3.69 -17.28
N ILE A 84 8.47 3.48 -17.51
CA ILE A 84 7.48 4.57 -17.47
C ILE A 84 6.73 4.53 -16.15
N ALA A 85 6.33 5.70 -15.66
CA ALA A 85 5.52 5.82 -14.46
C ALA A 85 4.33 6.74 -14.70
N ALA A 86 3.23 6.46 -14.00
CA ALA A 86 2.06 7.34 -13.96
C ALA A 86 1.68 7.64 -12.52
N GLN A 87 1.37 8.91 -12.24
CA GLN A 87 0.86 9.39 -10.96
C GLN A 87 -0.51 10.04 -11.17
N PRO A 88 -1.60 9.54 -10.55
CA PRO A 88 -2.85 10.28 -10.46
C PRO A 88 -2.63 11.64 -9.80
N TYR A 89 -3.14 12.71 -10.42
CA TYR A 89 -2.97 14.07 -9.91
C TYR A 89 -4.03 14.99 -10.50
N ASN A 90 -4.73 15.76 -9.67
CA ASN A 90 -5.71 16.77 -10.10
C ASN A 90 -6.68 16.23 -11.18
N TYR A 91 -7.33 15.09 -10.93
CA TYR A 91 -8.28 14.43 -11.85
C TYR A 91 -7.68 13.95 -13.19
N GLY A 92 -6.35 13.89 -13.31
CA GLY A 92 -5.65 13.33 -14.46
C GLY A 92 -4.43 12.53 -14.06
N TYR A 93 -3.47 12.40 -14.97
CA TYR A 93 -2.27 11.58 -14.80
C TYR A 93 -1.02 12.36 -15.18
N ARG A 94 -0.09 12.52 -14.24
CA ARG A 94 1.28 12.92 -14.56
C ARG A 94 2.01 11.73 -15.13
N MET A 95 2.56 11.90 -16.32
CA MET A 95 3.33 10.86 -16.99
C MET A 95 4.81 11.13 -16.83
N MET A 96 5.54 10.08 -16.48
CA MET A 96 6.92 10.15 -16.06
C MET A 96 7.74 9.02 -16.65
N ILE A 97 9.04 9.23 -16.76
CA ILE A 97 10.05 8.18 -16.90
C ILE A 97 10.62 7.92 -15.52
N GLY A 98 10.70 6.67 -15.08
CA GLY A 98 11.20 6.29 -13.76
C GLY A 98 10.43 5.13 -13.14
N PRO A 99 10.89 4.62 -11.98
CA PRO A 99 12.07 5.05 -11.23
C PRO A 99 13.38 4.65 -11.93
N VAL A 100 14.36 5.56 -11.95
CA VAL A 100 15.71 5.33 -12.52
C VAL A 100 16.80 5.99 -11.66
N SER A 101 18.08 5.73 -11.96
CA SER A 101 19.22 6.45 -11.38
C SER A 101 19.27 7.91 -11.86
N LEU A 102 20.02 8.76 -11.16
CA LEU A 102 20.19 10.17 -11.54
C LEU A 102 20.77 10.32 -12.95
N GLU A 103 21.80 9.56 -13.28
CA GLU A 103 22.43 9.55 -14.61
C GLU A 103 21.41 9.21 -15.70
N ASN A 104 20.65 8.12 -15.52
CA ASN A 104 19.61 7.72 -16.47
C ASN A 104 18.48 8.75 -16.56
N ALA A 105 18.13 9.41 -15.47
CA ALA A 105 17.12 10.47 -15.48
C ALA A 105 17.61 11.71 -16.25
N GLN A 106 18.88 12.08 -16.14
CA GLN A 106 19.47 13.18 -16.92
C GLN A 106 19.53 12.86 -18.42
N LEU A 107 19.87 11.63 -18.77
CA LEU A 107 19.84 11.15 -20.15
C LEU A 107 18.40 11.15 -20.70
N ALA A 108 17.44 10.62 -19.95
CA ALA A 108 16.02 10.61 -20.32
C ALA A 108 15.48 12.04 -20.50
N LEU A 109 15.82 12.97 -19.61
CA LEU A 109 15.45 14.39 -19.73
C LEU A 109 16.03 15.02 -21.01
N SER A 110 17.30 14.77 -21.31
CA SER A 110 17.95 15.27 -22.52
C SER A 110 17.28 14.74 -23.79
N GLU A 111 16.94 13.45 -23.79
CA GLU A 111 16.25 12.79 -24.91
C GLU A 111 14.82 13.31 -25.10
N LEU A 112 14.07 13.52 -24.02
CA LEU A 112 12.75 14.13 -24.05
C LEU A 112 12.81 15.57 -24.60
N ASN A 113 13.78 16.37 -24.16
CA ASN A 113 13.99 17.73 -24.66
C ASN A 113 14.29 17.73 -26.16
N ARG A 114 15.14 16.81 -26.64
CA ARG A 114 15.45 16.62 -28.07
C ARG A 114 14.22 16.28 -28.90
N ARG A 115 13.25 15.59 -28.30
CA ARG A 115 11.97 15.20 -28.93
C ARG A 115 10.88 16.27 -28.83
N GLY A 116 11.16 17.41 -28.20
CA GLY A 116 10.24 18.55 -28.12
C GLY A 116 9.52 18.71 -26.77
N TYR A 117 9.74 17.82 -25.80
CA TYR A 117 9.16 17.93 -24.45
C TYR A 117 9.97 18.90 -23.59
N ARG A 118 9.97 20.19 -23.94
CA ARG A 118 10.83 21.21 -23.32
C ARG A 118 10.52 21.50 -21.85
N ASP A 119 9.29 21.23 -21.43
CA ASP A 119 8.84 21.42 -20.05
C ASP A 119 9.05 20.17 -19.18
N ALA A 120 9.83 19.20 -19.69
CA ALA A 120 10.17 18.01 -18.93
C ALA A 120 10.97 18.39 -17.67
N LEU A 121 10.59 17.79 -16.53
CA LEU A 121 11.11 18.16 -15.22
C LEU A 121 11.64 16.93 -14.48
N LEU A 122 12.90 17.02 -14.04
CA LEU A 122 13.49 16.04 -13.14
C LEU A 122 12.93 16.21 -11.72
N LYS A 123 12.43 15.12 -11.17
CA LYS A 123 11.87 14.99 -9.83
C LYS A 123 12.53 13.81 -9.11
N PHE A 124 12.38 13.76 -7.80
CA PHE A 124 12.92 12.66 -7.02
C PHE A 124 12.00 12.23 -5.89
N TYR A 125 12.21 11.03 -5.40
CA TYR A 125 11.56 10.49 -4.22
C TYR A 125 12.60 9.84 -3.31
N SER A 126 12.61 10.25 -2.04
CA SER A 126 13.44 9.66 -0.99
C SER A 126 12.50 9.06 0.06
N LYS A 127 12.58 7.74 0.26
CA LYS A 127 11.81 7.10 1.33
C LYS A 127 12.34 7.56 2.69
N SER A 128 11.55 8.34 3.43
CA SER A 128 11.85 8.67 4.82
C SER A 128 11.89 7.37 5.63
N LYS A 129 13.02 7.10 6.31
CA LYS A 129 13.11 5.99 7.26
C LYS A 129 12.35 6.38 8.53
N THR A 130 11.08 6.00 8.60
CA THR A 130 10.35 5.92 9.87
C THR A 130 9.69 4.56 9.91
N SER A 131 10.30 3.61 10.63
CA SER A 131 9.57 2.43 11.11
C SER A 131 8.67 2.92 12.23
N GLU A 132 7.38 3.02 11.95
CA GLU A 132 6.37 3.37 12.94
C GLU A 132 5.98 2.09 13.70
N THR A 133 6.08 2.15 15.02
CA THR A 133 5.63 1.07 15.92
C THR A 133 4.28 1.47 16.47
N ILE A 134 3.28 0.59 16.35
CA ILE A 134 1.96 0.80 16.93
C ILE A 134 1.96 0.17 18.32
N SER A 135 1.64 0.96 19.36
CA SER A 135 1.25 0.41 20.66
C SER A 135 -0.25 0.12 20.63
N LEU A 136 -0.63 -1.15 20.76
CA LEU A 136 -2.02 -1.50 21.03
C LEU A 136 -2.31 -1.24 22.50
N SER A 137 -3.16 -0.26 22.81
CA SER A 137 -3.75 -0.16 24.15
C SER A 137 -4.84 -1.23 24.30
N PRO A 138 -4.84 -2.02 25.39
CA PRO A 138 -5.94 -2.94 25.66
C PRO A 138 -7.22 -2.12 25.87
N SER A 139 -8.18 -2.29 24.95
CA SER A 139 -9.50 -1.70 25.11
C SER A 139 -10.28 -2.53 26.12
N HIS A 140 -10.51 -1.94 27.29
CA HIS A 140 -11.47 -2.38 28.30
C HIS A 140 -12.82 -2.79 27.68
N GLU A 141 -13.07 -4.09 27.55
CA GLU A 141 -14.42 -4.64 27.75
C GLU A 141 -14.49 -5.13 29.20
N SER A 142 -14.80 -4.19 30.09
CA SER A 142 -15.16 -4.48 31.47
C SER A 142 -16.49 -5.24 31.51
N LYS A 143 -16.42 -6.55 31.66
CA LYS A 143 -17.35 -7.25 32.55
C LYS A 143 -16.54 -7.89 33.66
N SER A 144 -16.71 -7.29 34.83
CA SER A 144 -16.29 -7.75 36.14
C SER A 144 -16.56 -9.24 36.32
N ASP A 145 -15.54 -9.98 36.73
CA ASP A 145 -15.65 -10.89 37.87
C ASP A 145 -14.27 -11.02 38.52
N GLU A 146 -14.26 -10.81 39.83
CA GLU A 146 -13.08 -10.78 40.70
C GLU A 146 -12.40 -12.15 40.76
N ASN A 147 -11.10 -12.20 40.45
CA ASN A 147 -10.06 -12.68 41.37
C ASN A 147 -8.69 -12.73 40.67
N ASN A 148 -7.73 -12.05 41.29
CA ASN A 148 -6.28 -12.28 41.31
C ASN A 148 -5.66 -13.14 40.20
N ASP A 149 -4.87 -12.50 39.34
CA ASP A 149 -3.41 -12.62 39.40
C ASP A 149 -2.78 -11.49 38.56
N GLU A 150 -1.81 -10.79 39.13
CA GLU A 150 -1.05 -9.72 38.50
C GLU A 150 -0.11 -10.30 37.42
N GLU A 151 -0.63 -10.53 36.22
CA GLU A 151 0.20 -10.61 35.01
C GLU A 151 0.23 -9.24 34.36
N SER A 152 1.40 -8.60 34.43
CA SER A 152 1.69 -7.32 33.77
C SER A 152 1.40 -7.44 32.27
N GLU A 153 0.25 -6.91 31.83
CA GLU A 153 -0.10 -6.75 30.41
C GLU A 153 0.88 -5.77 29.76
N GLN A 154 2.00 -6.30 29.27
CA GLN A 154 2.92 -5.56 28.43
C GLN A 154 2.19 -5.18 27.15
N ALA A 155 2.04 -3.87 26.91
CA ALA A 155 1.45 -3.35 25.68
C ALA A 155 2.14 -3.98 24.47
N GLU A 156 1.41 -4.80 23.71
CA GLU A 156 1.94 -5.43 22.50
C GLU A 156 2.28 -4.33 21.49
N THR A 157 3.57 -4.22 21.18
CA THR A 157 4.08 -3.31 20.17
C THR A 157 4.15 -4.02 18.83
N ILE A 158 3.41 -3.52 17.85
CA ILE A 158 3.44 -4.04 16.48
C ILE A 158 4.42 -3.21 15.67
N VAL A 159 5.44 -3.86 15.11
CA VAL A 159 6.32 -3.24 14.11
C VAL A 159 5.58 -3.23 12.77
N MET A 160 5.46 -2.06 12.13
CA MET A 160 4.71 -1.97 10.89
C MET A 160 5.36 -2.72 9.71
N PRO A 161 4.58 -3.52 8.96
CA PRO A 161 5.04 -4.21 7.77
C PRO A 161 5.18 -3.26 6.57
N TYR A 162 5.93 -3.71 5.56
CA TYR A 162 5.84 -3.12 4.23
C TYR A 162 4.58 -3.61 3.53
N MET A 163 3.76 -2.68 3.06
CA MET A 163 2.49 -2.98 2.38
C MET A 163 2.74 -3.18 0.88
N LEU A 164 2.91 -4.43 0.46
CA LEU A 164 3.15 -4.78 -0.95
C LEU A 164 1.83 -4.83 -1.72
N PRO A 165 1.65 -4.06 -2.80
CA PRO A 165 0.46 -4.19 -3.65
C PRO A 165 0.53 -5.49 -4.46
N VAL A 166 -0.56 -6.24 -4.43
CA VAL A 166 -0.62 -7.60 -5.00
C VAL A 166 -1.78 -7.81 -5.96
N PHE A 167 -2.79 -6.92 -5.94
CA PHE A 167 -3.95 -7.02 -6.82
C PHE A 167 -4.66 -5.67 -6.95
N SER A 168 -5.25 -5.36 -8.11
CA SER A 168 -6.08 -4.15 -8.30
C SER A 168 -7.37 -4.49 -9.02
N ILE A 169 -8.50 -3.98 -8.52
CA ILE A 169 -9.83 -4.17 -9.14
C ILE A 169 -10.68 -2.93 -8.90
N GLY A 170 -11.24 -2.35 -9.96
CA GLY A 170 -12.31 -1.36 -9.84
C GLY A 170 -11.94 -0.11 -9.01
N GLY A 171 -10.68 0.33 -9.10
CA GLY A 171 -10.16 1.46 -8.33
C GLY A 171 -9.59 1.10 -6.96
N SER A 172 -9.86 -0.11 -6.45
CA SER A 172 -9.26 -0.59 -5.20
C SER A 172 -7.96 -1.34 -5.43
N THR A 173 -7.03 -1.19 -4.48
CA THR A 173 -5.76 -1.93 -4.46
C THR A 173 -5.67 -2.80 -3.22
N ALA A 174 -5.36 -4.08 -3.44
CA ALA A 174 -5.08 -5.05 -2.40
C ALA A 174 -3.60 -5.02 -2.03
N LEU A 175 -3.34 -4.88 -0.74
CA LEU A 175 -2.04 -4.77 -0.11
C LEU A 175 -1.80 -5.99 0.78
N LEU A 176 -0.62 -6.59 0.61
CA LEU A 176 -0.14 -7.72 1.39
C LEU A 176 0.94 -7.23 2.37
N PRO A 177 0.72 -7.35 3.68
CA PRO A 177 1.73 -7.00 4.67
C PRO A 177 2.90 -7.99 4.60
N ILE A 178 4.11 -7.49 4.34
CA ILE A 178 5.34 -8.30 4.28
C ILE A 178 6.45 -7.70 5.14
N TYR A 179 7.34 -8.56 5.60
CA TYR A 179 8.54 -8.21 6.33
C TYR A 179 9.80 -8.70 5.61
N ASP A 180 10.95 -8.18 6.02
CA ASP A 180 12.24 -8.75 5.65
C ASP A 180 12.57 -10.00 6.49
N ASP A 181 13.70 -10.63 6.20
CA ASP A 181 14.18 -11.83 6.89
C ASP A 181 14.77 -11.55 8.28
N THR A 182 14.89 -10.28 8.67
CA THR A 182 15.40 -9.87 10.00
C THR A 182 14.29 -9.73 11.03
N TYR A 183 13.03 -9.61 10.60
CA TYR A 183 11.86 -9.49 11.47
C TYR A 183 11.65 -10.74 12.34
N GLN A 184 11.53 -10.52 13.64
CA GLN A 184 11.44 -11.58 14.67
C GLN A 184 9.99 -11.98 15.02
N GLY A 185 8.98 -11.32 14.44
CA GLY A 185 7.57 -11.65 14.71
C GLY A 185 7.03 -12.80 13.87
N LYS A 186 5.73 -13.07 14.00
CA LYS A 186 5.09 -14.19 13.30
C LYS A 186 4.91 -13.87 11.82
N THR A 187 5.47 -14.73 10.97
CA THR A 187 5.35 -14.63 9.52
C THR A 187 5.05 -15.99 8.90
N THR A 188 4.44 -15.97 7.72
CA THR A 188 4.31 -17.13 6.84
C THR A 188 5.21 -16.94 5.62
N ARG A 189 6.15 -17.86 5.41
CA ARG A 189 7.11 -17.78 4.30
C ARG A 189 6.53 -18.39 3.02
N TYR A 190 6.51 -17.60 1.94
CA TYR A 190 6.13 -18.05 0.59
C TYR A 190 7.09 -17.50 -0.46
N ASN A 191 7.72 -18.37 -1.24
CA ASN A 191 8.59 -18.02 -2.37
C ASN A 191 9.54 -16.83 -2.10
N LYS A 192 10.25 -16.87 -0.96
CA LYS A 192 11.17 -15.83 -0.45
C LYS A 192 10.53 -14.54 0.08
N THR A 193 9.21 -14.47 0.16
CA THR A 193 8.45 -13.41 0.82
C THR A 193 8.01 -13.85 2.22
N TYR A 194 8.18 -12.99 3.21
CA TYR A 194 7.73 -13.21 4.59
C TYR A 194 6.43 -12.44 4.81
N ILE A 195 5.30 -13.12 4.68
CA ILE A 195 3.98 -12.50 4.84
C ILE A 195 3.69 -12.38 6.33
N GLY A 196 3.28 -11.20 6.80
CA GLY A 196 2.91 -10.99 8.19
C GLY A 196 1.74 -11.90 8.63
N SER A 197 1.82 -12.40 9.86
CA SER A 197 0.75 -13.17 10.51
C SER A 197 0.39 -12.49 11.82
N PHE A 198 -0.91 -12.23 12.02
CA PHE A 198 -1.42 -11.32 13.05
C PHE A 198 -2.61 -11.94 13.77
N THR A 199 -2.84 -11.55 15.02
CA THR A 199 -4.18 -11.69 15.63
C THR A 199 -5.19 -10.80 14.90
N PHE A 200 -6.50 -11.00 15.11
CA PHE A 200 -7.48 -10.18 14.40
C PHE A 200 -7.33 -8.68 14.75
N THR A 201 -7.12 -8.36 16.02
CA THR A 201 -6.90 -6.98 16.48
C THR A 201 -5.65 -6.37 15.86
N GLN A 202 -4.56 -7.13 15.81
CA GLN A 202 -3.31 -6.70 15.16
C GLN A 202 -3.52 -6.50 13.65
N ALA A 203 -4.24 -7.40 12.97
CA ALA A 203 -4.55 -7.30 11.55
C ALA A 203 -5.39 -6.04 11.24
N GLN A 204 -6.38 -5.75 12.08
CA GLN A 204 -7.20 -4.56 11.97
C GLN A 204 -6.36 -3.28 12.15
N ALA A 205 -5.46 -3.26 13.14
CA ALA A 205 -4.55 -2.14 13.35
C ALA A 205 -3.60 -1.94 12.15
N VAL A 206 -2.94 -2.99 11.68
CA VAL A 206 -2.05 -2.94 10.51
C VAL A 206 -2.77 -2.39 9.28
N CYS A 207 -3.98 -2.88 8.98
CA CYS A 207 -4.73 -2.36 7.84
C CYS A 207 -5.15 -0.90 8.06
N ARG A 208 -5.64 -0.55 9.26
CA ARG A 208 -6.12 0.80 9.57
C ARG A 208 -5.00 1.84 9.48
N GLU A 209 -3.84 1.57 10.07
CA GLU A 209 -2.68 2.48 10.02
C GLU A 209 -2.14 2.62 8.58
N SER A 210 -2.41 1.63 7.72
CA SER A 210 -2.11 1.71 6.28
C SER A 210 -3.23 2.37 5.45
N ASN A 211 -4.13 3.13 6.10
CA ASN A 211 -5.34 3.72 5.51
C ASN A 211 -6.17 2.74 4.67
N SER A 212 -6.28 1.51 5.16
CA SER A 212 -6.92 0.40 4.47
C SER A 212 -7.88 -0.32 5.41
N LYS A 213 -8.72 -1.20 4.86
CA LYS A 213 -9.55 -2.12 5.62
C LYS A 213 -9.16 -3.57 5.32
N ILE A 214 -9.48 -4.49 6.22
CA ILE A 214 -9.39 -5.92 5.89
C ILE A 214 -10.28 -6.20 4.66
N ALA A 215 -9.75 -6.96 3.71
CA ALA A 215 -10.45 -7.32 2.48
C ALA A 215 -11.81 -7.97 2.78
N SER A 216 -12.84 -7.60 2.04
CA SER A 216 -14.17 -8.20 2.18
C SER A 216 -14.23 -9.59 1.55
N ALA A 217 -15.29 -10.34 1.84
CA ALA A 217 -15.54 -11.62 1.18
C ALA A 217 -15.57 -11.50 -0.36
N ARG A 218 -16.07 -10.37 -0.87
CA ARG A 218 -16.08 -10.07 -2.31
C ARG A 218 -14.66 -9.91 -2.86
N ASP A 219 -13.82 -9.15 -2.17
CA ASP A 219 -12.43 -8.90 -2.58
C ASP A 219 -11.63 -10.21 -2.58
N TYR A 220 -11.79 -11.02 -1.52
CA TYR A 220 -11.20 -12.35 -1.44
C TYR A 220 -11.68 -13.28 -2.54
N ASN A 221 -12.97 -13.23 -2.90
CA ASN A 221 -13.49 -14.02 -4.01
C ASN A 221 -12.78 -13.71 -5.32
N TYR A 222 -12.50 -12.44 -5.62
CA TYR A 222 -11.74 -12.09 -6.82
C TYR A 222 -10.27 -12.50 -6.73
N MET A 223 -9.58 -12.17 -5.64
CA MET A 223 -8.15 -12.44 -5.48
C MET A 223 -7.84 -13.92 -5.42
N LEU A 224 -8.55 -14.67 -4.58
CA LEU A 224 -8.33 -16.11 -4.43
C LEU A 224 -8.81 -16.89 -5.66
N SER A 225 -9.66 -16.32 -6.52
CA SER A 225 -9.99 -16.92 -7.82
C SER A 225 -8.86 -16.81 -8.84
N ASN A 226 -7.96 -15.83 -8.70
CA ASN A 226 -6.84 -15.61 -9.60
C ASN A 226 -5.69 -16.61 -9.33
N MET A 227 -5.33 -17.41 -10.32
CA MET A 227 -4.30 -18.45 -10.16
C MET A 227 -2.88 -17.90 -10.00
N GLU A 228 -2.55 -16.78 -10.65
CA GLU A 228 -1.24 -16.16 -10.50
C GLU A 228 -1.03 -15.66 -9.07
N PHE A 229 -2.02 -14.95 -8.52
CA PHE A 229 -2.03 -14.51 -7.13
C PHE A 229 -1.91 -15.71 -6.18
N MET A 230 -2.72 -16.74 -6.40
CA MET A 230 -2.69 -17.96 -5.59
C MET A 230 -1.32 -18.60 -5.57
N MET A 231 -0.71 -18.83 -6.74
CA MET A 231 0.59 -19.46 -6.87
C MET A 231 1.71 -18.65 -6.23
N LYS A 232 1.60 -17.31 -6.25
CA LYS A 232 2.62 -16.42 -5.74
C LYS A 232 2.54 -16.19 -4.23
N TYR A 233 1.34 -16.13 -3.66
CA TYR A 233 1.14 -15.65 -2.28
C TYR A 233 0.18 -16.49 -1.40
N ALA A 234 -0.62 -17.40 -1.96
CA ALA A 234 -1.79 -17.92 -1.24
C ALA A 234 -2.09 -19.43 -1.36
N VAL A 235 -1.25 -20.25 -2.00
CA VAL A 235 -1.50 -21.71 -2.25
C VAL A 235 -1.93 -22.50 -1.00
N LYS A 236 -1.53 -22.07 0.21
CA LYS A 236 -1.93 -22.70 1.48
C LYS A 236 -2.23 -21.69 2.58
N SER A 237 -2.43 -20.43 2.20
CA SER A 237 -2.61 -19.34 3.17
C SER A 237 -4.06 -19.28 3.63
N GLN A 238 -4.23 -18.93 4.89
CA GLN A 238 -5.52 -18.53 5.44
C GLN A 238 -5.43 -17.05 5.79
N PHE A 239 -6.48 -16.31 5.43
CA PHE A 239 -6.53 -14.87 5.64
C PHE A 239 -7.68 -14.49 6.55
N TRP A 240 -7.50 -13.49 7.40
CA TRP A 240 -8.58 -12.93 8.20
C TRP A 240 -9.69 -12.37 7.32
N LEU A 241 -10.94 -12.75 7.62
CA LEU A 241 -12.15 -12.15 7.03
C LEU A 241 -12.85 -11.23 8.04
N ASP A 242 -13.00 -11.71 9.27
CA ASP A 242 -13.65 -11.02 10.40
C ASP A 242 -13.16 -11.65 11.72
N PRO A 243 -13.61 -11.17 12.92
CA PRO A 243 -13.01 -11.58 14.19
C PRO A 243 -13.03 -13.08 14.47
N ASN A 244 -13.99 -13.81 13.90
CA ASN A 244 -14.17 -15.24 14.18
C ASN A 244 -14.02 -16.11 12.94
N ARG A 245 -13.69 -15.54 11.77
CA ARG A 245 -13.58 -16.29 10.52
C ARG A 245 -12.36 -15.93 9.68
N THR A 246 -11.77 -16.96 9.09
CA THR A 246 -10.76 -16.84 8.05
C THR A 246 -11.30 -17.34 6.71
N VAL A 247 -10.62 -16.96 5.64
CA VAL A 247 -10.90 -17.41 4.28
C VAL A 247 -9.65 -18.04 3.66
N THR A 248 -9.85 -19.13 2.92
CA THR A 248 -8.79 -19.84 2.21
C THR A 248 -9.34 -20.47 0.94
N ARG A 249 -8.47 -20.76 -0.03
CA ARG A 249 -8.85 -21.53 -1.21
C ARG A 249 -8.40 -22.98 -1.04
N ILE A 250 -9.37 -23.88 -1.16
CA ILE A 250 -9.15 -25.33 -1.17
C ILE A 250 -9.53 -25.82 -2.56
N GLN A 251 -8.53 -26.27 -3.32
CA GLN A 251 -8.72 -26.67 -4.71
C GLN A 251 -9.35 -25.52 -5.55
N ASN A 252 -10.57 -25.71 -6.03
CA ASN A 252 -11.31 -24.73 -6.85
C ASN A 252 -12.42 -24.00 -6.08
N GLN A 253 -12.43 -24.11 -4.75
CA GLN A 253 -13.44 -23.50 -3.91
C GLN A 253 -12.81 -22.57 -2.88
N ILE A 254 -13.49 -21.47 -2.61
CA ILE A 254 -13.13 -20.54 -1.53
C ILE A 254 -13.99 -20.93 -0.33
N ALA A 255 -13.32 -21.27 0.76
CA ALA A 255 -13.93 -21.77 1.98
C ALA A 255 -13.65 -20.81 3.14
N THR A 256 -14.64 -20.66 4.01
CA THR A 256 -14.53 -19.91 5.26
C THR A 256 -14.39 -20.89 6.43
N ARG A 257 -13.56 -20.57 7.41
CA ARG A 257 -13.33 -21.40 8.61
C ARG A 257 -13.46 -20.55 9.86
N ASN A 258 -14.02 -21.14 10.92
CA ASN A 258 -14.12 -20.48 12.22
C ASN A 258 -12.80 -20.60 12.98
N HIS A 259 -12.38 -19.51 13.64
CA HIS A 259 -11.13 -19.42 14.39
C HIS A 259 -11.27 -18.51 15.61
N ALA A 260 -10.34 -18.64 16.56
CA ALA A 260 -10.29 -17.74 17.71
C ALA A 260 -9.62 -16.41 17.31
N PRO A 261 -10.10 -15.24 17.76
CA PRO A 261 -9.51 -13.94 17.40
C PRO A 261 -8.02 -13.79 17.79
N SER A 262 -7.56 -14.59 18.76
CA SER A 262 -6.17 -14.67 19.24
C SER A 262 -5.26 -15.56 18.38
N ASP A 263 -5.81 -16.32 17.44
CA ASP A 263 -5.01 -17.09 16.47
C ASP A 263 -4.25 -16.16 15.52
N TYR A 264 -3.23 -16.67 14.84
CA TYR A 264 -2.43 -15.87 13.92
C TYR A 264 -2.64 -16.30 12.48
N PHE A 265 -3.14 -15.38 11.67
CA PHE A 265 -3.36 -15.59 10.24
C PHE A 265 -2.85 -14.42 9.42
N ASN A 266 -2.69 -14.64 8.12
CA ASN A 266 -2.33 -13.56 7.21
C ASN A 266 -3.52 -12.61 7.06
N VAL A 267 -3.28 -11.41 6.53
CA VAL A 267 -4.35 -10.48 6.18
C VAL A 267 -4.06 -9.86 4.83
N ILE A 268 -5.12 -9.52 4.09
CA ILE A 268 -5.02 -8.66 2.92
C ILE A 268 -5.77 -7.39 3.27
N CYS A 269 -5.12 -6.25 3.10
CA CYS A 269 -5.72 -4.94 3.31
C CYS A 269 -6.14 -4.37 1.95
N VAL A 270 -7.26 -3.68 1.88
CA VAL A 270 -7.77 -3.05 0.65
C VAL A 270 -7.87 -1.55 0.89
N THR A 271 -7.26 -0.78 -0.01
CA THR A 271 -7.36 0.68 -0.08
C THR A 271 -8.11 1.11 -1.35
N HIS A 272 -8.67 2.32 -1.33
CA HIS A 272 -9.40 2.98 -2.42
C HIS A 272 -8.65 4.22 -2.90
#